data_AF-A0A947YT93-F1
#
_entry.id   AF-A0A947YT93-F1
#
_cell.length_a   1.000
_cell.length_b   1.000
_cell.length_c   1.000
_cell.angle_alpha   90.00
_cell.angle_beta   90.00
_cell.angle_gamma   90.00
#
_symmetry.space_group_name_H-M   'P 1'
#
loop_
_entity.id
_entity.type
_entity.pdbx_description
1 polymer ?
#
loop_
_entity_poly.entity_id
_entity_poly.type
_entity_poly.pdbx_seq_one_letter_code
_entity_poly.pdbx_strand_id
1 'polypeptide(L)'
;MHRIFLFLFVSLIAFNSACDDDQTTDSCGDNLLDPGEECDTLKFGGATCENLGLSSGNLACSSDCKIITDGCNGECGNGILEEGETCDGTDLPVTACADLDDYNYTGGTLSCKSDCTWDFTQCNSAECGNNIIDTTEECDGDDLQGVTCETLGYSGGTVSCHPTNCLIDSSDCHYTFRAIYAGYKHTCAIDYRNRVWCWGKNTAGFLLTNTGGFLGDGTEIDRPYPVEAQFPAGVEIVKVSPGIGHTCALDTVGKVWCWGNNAQGQLGTGDNIMSAVPVEIVEVQDAGNTVVFTDVDSGANHSCALAQNNDVWCWGSNGQKQLGVLVMEASSNIPVKAAGTAEVLEAGGYFNCYINEFNETWCWGNNISAELGIGVVWGEYEVPQLNDATALEVISCGGGHSCGKDVDNTWVCWGFNNKGQIGSGSTANKISSPEAVQIPQGVTFTMVIPGAQDHTCAIDTLGRIFCWGFNEFGKLGDGTIVDSGLPKLVLTSGQTAFTAVAASAFSTCAIDTDGNAWCWGGNDSGQLGDNTTTDSFIPVPVIMPR
;
A
#
# COMPACT_ATOMS: atom_id res chain seq x y z
N MET A 1 -62.84 -3.78 -36.94
CA MET A 1 -63.97 -4.11 -37.83
C MET A 1 -63.75 -3.36 -39.14
N HIS A 2 -63.42 -4.06 -40.22
CA HIS A 2 -64.27 -4.15 -41.44
C HIS A 2 -64.70 -2.76 -41.97
N ARG A 3 -64.01 -2.22 -42.99
CA ARG A 3 -64.18 -2.48 -44.44
C ARG A 3 -65.28 -1.61 -45.07
N ILE A 4 -64.92 -1.03 -46.23
CA ILE A 4 -65.76 -0.90 -47.44
C ILE A 4 -66.79 0.26 -47.39
N PHE A 5 -67.09 1.02 -48.45
CA PHE A 5 -66.59 1.27 -49.81
C PHE A 5 -67.67 2.19 -50.43
N LEU A 6 -67.29 3.11 -51.32
CA LEU A 6 -68.11 3.60 -52.45
C LEU A 6 -69.42 4.37 -52.11
N PHE A 7 -69.87 5.38 -52.85
CA PHE A 7 -70.12 5.40 -54.29
C PHE A 7 -70.72 6.79 -54.68
N LEU A 8 -70.61 7.13 -55.98
CA LEU A 8 -71.58 7.93 -56.78
C LEU A 8 -71.52 9.47 -56.66
N PHE A 9 -71.85 10.32 -57.65
CA PHE A 9 -72.49 10.19 -58.98
C PHE A 9 -71.97 11.38 -59.85
N VAL A 10 -71.45 11.11 -61.05
CA VAL A 10 -71.92 11.64 -62.37
C VAL A 10 -72.22 13.14 -62.53
N SER A 11 -71.65 13.76 -63.57
CA SER A 11 -72.46 14.33 -64.66
C SER A 11 -71.63 14.57 -65.93
N LEU A 12 -72.02 13.87 -67.00
CA LEU A 12 -71.76 14.19 -68.40
C LEU A 12 -72.32 15.58 -68.74
N ILE A 13 -71.61 16.35 -69.57
CA ILE A 13 -72.19 17.13 -70.67
C ILE A 13 -71.28 16.96 -71.90
N ALA A 14 -71.89 16.52 -73.00
CA ALA A 14 -71.30 16.26 -74.31
C ALA A 14 -71.44 17.47 -75.25
N PHE A 15 -70.98 17.25 -76.49
CA PHE A 15 -71.02 18.06 -77.73
C PHE A 15 -69.71 18.80 -78.03
N ASN A 16 -69.13 18.76 -79.24
CA ASN A 16 -69.62 18.27 -80.53
C ASN A 16 -68.44 18.01 -81.49
N SER A 17 -68.74 17.20 -82.50
CA SER A 17 -67.93 16.74 -83.63
C SER A 17 -67.40 17.82 -84.58
N ALA A 18 -66.22 17.58 -85.16
CA ALA A 18 -65.95 17.69 -86.60
C ALA A 18 -64.64 16.95 -86.94
N CYS A 19 -64.70 15.99 -87.87
CA CYS A 19 -63.54 15.46 -88.59
C CYS A 19 -63.36 16.27 -89.88
N ASP A 20 -62.11 16.53 -90.26
CA ASP A 20 -61.70 16.76 -91.64
C ASP A 20 -60.35 16.04 -91.86
N ASP A 21 -60.15 15.56 -93.09
CA ASP A 21 -59.24 14.47 -93.50
C ASP A 21 -57.95 15.00 -94.16
N ASP A 22 -56.89 14.18 -94.09
CA ASP A 22 -55.73 14.04 -95.00
C ASP A 22 -54.40 14.84 -94.82
N GLN A 23 -53.30 14.12 -95.13
CA GLN A 23 -51.88 14.46 -95.38
C GLN A 23 -50.84 14.17 -94.26
N THR A 24 -50.12 13.04 -94.39
CA THR A 24 -48.87 12.67 -93.68
C THR A 24 -47.64 13.35 -94.30
N THR A 25 -46.86 14.06 -93.48
CA THR A 25 -45.50 14.51 -93.79
C THR A 25 -44.58 14.09 -92.64
N ASP A 26 -43.68 13.12 -92.88
CA ASP A 26 -42.57 12.75 -91.98
C ASP A 26 -41.86 14.02 -91.52
N SER A 27 -41.90 14.33 -90.23
CA SER A 27 -41.27 15.53 -89.67
C SER A 27 -40.86 15.29 -88.23
N CYS A 28 -39.55 15.19 -88.00
CA CYS A 28 -38.94 15.18 -86.68
C CYS A 28 -39.54 16.30 -85.80
N GLY A 29 -40.10 15.91 -84.65
CA GLY A 29 -40.83 16.78 -83.75
C GLY A 29 -42.35 16.67 -83.82
N ASP A 30 -42.90 15.68 -84.54
CA ASP A 30 -44.34 15.44 -84.63
C ASP A 30 -44.87 14.48 -83.54
N ASN A 31 -43.98 14.05 -82.63
CA ASN A 31 -44.27 13.21 -81.48
C ASN A 31 -44.68 11.78 -81.86
N LEU A 32 -44.32 11.33 -83.07
CA LEU A 32 -44.30 9.94 -83.49
C LEU A 32 -42.86 9.51 -83.73
N LEU A 33 -42.52 8.24 -83.45
CA LEU A 33 -41.17 7.73 -83.70
C LEU A 33 -41.21 6.96 -85.01
N ASP A 34 -40.76 7.60 -86.09
CA ASP A 34 -40.89 7.07 -87.44
C ASP A 34 -39.67 6.25 -87.88
N PRO A 35 -39.80 5.35 -88.89
CA PRO A 35 -38.72 4.48 -89.33
C PRO A 35 -37.51 5.26 -89.91
N GLY A 36 -36.46 5.44 -89.10
CA GLY A 36 -35.24 6.16 -89.47
C GLY A 36 -34.73 7.12 -88.40
N GLU A 37 -35.55 7.42 -87.40
CA GLU A 37 -35.24 8.31 -86.27
C GLU A 37 -34.69 7.53 -85.06
N GLU A 38 -33.73 8.11 -84.33
CA GLU A 38 -33.26 7.53 -83.05
C GLU A 38 -34.14 7.98 -81.87
N CYS A 39 -34.75 9.15 -81.99
CA CYS A 39 -35.73 9.68 -81.05
C CYS A 39 -36.64 10.71 -81.73
N ASP A 40 -37.81 10.98 -81.17
CA ASP A 40 -38.65 12.14 -81.47
C ASP A 40 -39.13 12.74 -80.15
N THR A 41 -38.89 14.04 -79.93
CA THR A 41 -39.25 14.78 -78.69
C THR A 41 -38.85 14.05 -77.40
N LEU A 42 -39.77 13.32 -76.76
CA LEU A 42 -39.53 12.54 -75.52
C LEU A 42 -39.62 11.02 -75.74
N LYS A 43 -39.71 10.55 -76.98
CA LYS A 43 -39.74 9.13 -77.35
C LYS A 43 -38.36 8.71 -77.83
N PHE A 44 -37.68 7.89 -77.03
CA PHE A 44 -36.29 7.47 -77.28
C PHE A 44 -36.14 6.02 -77.74
N GLY A 45 -37.21 5.40 -78.26
CA GLY A 45 -37.16 4.01 -78.76
C GLY A 45 -36.75 2.95 -77.73
N GLY A 46 -36.83 3.25 -76.43
CA GLY A 46 -36.39 2.37 -75.34
C GLY A 46 -34.98 2.65 -74.80
N ALA A 47 -34.26 3.64 -75.36
CA ALA A 47 -33.00 4.11 -74.79
C ALA A 47 -33.22 4.82 -73.45
N THR A 48 -32.33 4.55 -72.50
CA THR A 48 -32.20 5.23 -71.21
C THR A 48 -30.71 5.50 -70.95
N CYS A 49 -30.37 6.41 -70.05
CA CYS A 49 -28.97 6.60 -69.62
C CYS A 49 -28.34 5.26 -69.18
N GLU A 50 -29.08 4.45 -68.41
CA GLU A 50 -28.67 3.12 -67.94
C GLU A 50 -28.36 2.14 -69.09
N ASN A 51 -29.22 2.07 -70.10
CA ASN A 51 -29.02 1.17 -71.25
C ASN A 51 -27.93 1.63 -72.23
N LEU A 52 -27.45 2.88 -72.09
CA LEU A 52 -26.33 3.44 -72.83
C LEU A 52 -25.02 3.45 -72.00
N GLY A 53 -25.02 2.84 -70.80
CA GLY A 53 -23.83 2.67 -69.96
C GLY A 53 -23.58 3.78 -68.94
N LEU A 54 -24.59 4.56 -68.55
CA LEU A 54 -24.49 5.70 -67.62
C LEU A 54 -25.38 5.47 -66.38
N SER A 55 -25.04 6.05 -65.22
CA SER A 55 -25.64 5.66 -63.93
C SER A 55 -27.10 6.10 -63.73
N SER A 56 -27.46 7.31 -64.19
CA SER A 56 -28.82 7.87 -64.13
C SER A 56 -28.92 9.15 -64.97
N GLY A 57 -30.13 9.69 -65.18
CA GLY A 57 -30.37 10.98 -65.84
C GLY A 57 -31.50 10.96 -66.87
N ASN A 58 -31.65 12.08 -67.60
CA ASN A 58 -32.66 12.22 -68.66
C ASN A 58 -32.00 12.39 -70.02
N LEU A 59 -32.44 11.60 -71.00
CA LEU A 59 -32.09 11.79 -72.40
C LEU A 59 -32.83 12.99 -72.99
N ALA A 60 -32.22 13.63 -73.98
CA ALA A 60 -32.85 14.64 -74.82
C ALA A 60 -32.77 14.24 -76.29
N CYS A 61 -33.65 14.81 -77.12
CA CYS A 61 -33.67 14.57 -78.56
C CYS A 61 -33.30 15.85 -79.32
N SER A 62 -32.40 15.74 -80.29
CA SER A 62 -32.01 16.86 -81.16
C SER A 62 -33.07 17.16 -82.22
N SER A 63 -33.00 18.35 -82.84
CA SER A 63 -33.87 18.73 -83.97
C SER A 63 -33.69 17.89 -85.24
N ASP A 64 -32.64 17.07 -85.28
CA ASP A 64 -32.32 16.15 -86.37
C ASP A 64 -32.58 14.68 -85.96
N CYS A 65 -33.34 14.46 -84.88
CA CYS A 65 -33.78 13.15 -84.39
C CYS A 65 -32.64 12.20 -83.97
N LYS A 66 -31.65 12.75 -83.25
CA LYS A 66 -30.53 12.03 -82.59
C LYS A 66 -30.59 12.16 -81.07
N ILE A 67 -30.21 11.10 -80.36
CA ILE A 67 -30.17 11.06 -78.90
C ILE A 67 -29.00 11.89 -78.37
N ILE A 68 -29.26 12.71 -77.34
CA ILE A 68 -28.27 13.52 -76.61
C ILE A 68 -28.16 12.98 -75.18
N THR A 69 -26.92 12.71 -74.73
CA THR A 69 -26.61 12.09 -73.41
C THR A 69 -26.03 13.05 -72.37
N ASP A 70 -25.92 14.34 -72.66
CA ASP A 70 -25.32 15.35 -71.78
C ASP A 70 -26.07 15.53 -70.44
N GLY A 71 -27.28 14.96 -70.31
CA GLY A 71 -28.08 14.95 -69.08
C GLY A 71 -27.93 13.69 -68.22
N CYS A 72 -26.91 12.86 -68.44
CA CYS A 72 -26.62 11.62 -67.69
C CYS A 72 -25.31 11.74 -66.84
N ASN A 73 -25.21 11.05 -65.68
CA ASN A 73 -24.08 11.14 -64.72
C ASN A 73 -23.03 9.97 -64.82
N GLY A 74 -21.76 10.20 -64.37
CA GLY A 74 -20.51 9.40 -64.61
C GLY A 74 -20.04 8.38 -63.52
N GLU A 75 -18.85 7.78 -63.68
CA GLU A 75 -18.30 6.57 -62.96
C GLU A 75 -17.21 6.86 -61.88
N CYS A 76 -17.18 6.06 -60.80
CA CYS A 76 -16.19 6.02 -59.69
C CYS A 76 -14.79 5.53 -60.11
N GLY A 77 -13.72 6.20 -59.66
CA GLY A 77 -12.32 5.85 -59.95
C GLY A 77 -11.68 6.71 -61.04
N ASN A 78 -12.30 7.84 -61.36
CA ASN A 78 -11.87 8.75 -62.41
C ASN A 78 -10.92 9.87 -61.89
N GLY A 79 -10.69 9.90 -60.57
CA GLY A 79 -9.80 10.84 -59.89
C GLY A 79 -10.43 12.21 -59.65
N ILE A 80 -11.77 12.31 -59.62
CA ILE A 80 -12.52 13.52 -59.30
C ILE A 80 -13.60 13.15 -58.29
N LEU A 81 -13.59 13.76 -57.11
CA LEU A 81 -14.65 13.57 -56.11
C LEU A 81 -15.97 14.23 -56.55
N GLU A 82 -16.97 13.42 -56.89
CA GLU A 82 -18.29 13.88 -57.36
C GLU A 82 -19.37 13.88 -56.24
N GLU A 83 -20.50 14.56 -56.49
CA GLU A 83 -21.59 14.68 -55.51
C GLU A 83 -22.26 13.32 -55.26
N GLY A 84 -21.93 12.71 -54.11
CA GLY A 84 -22.42 11.38 -53.71
C GLY A 84 -21.29 10.40 -53.35
N GLU A 85 -20.04 10.73 -53.64
CA GLU A 85 -18.86 9.93 -53.32
C GLU A 85 -18.23 10.34 -51.99
N THR A 86 -17.74 9.36 -51.21
CA THR A 86 -16.96 9.64 -49.99
C THR A 86 -15.46 9.71 -50.25
N CYS A 87 -15.01 9.08 -51.34
CA CYS A 87 -13.65 9.08 -51.87
C CYS A 87 -13.69 8.65 -53.36
N ASP A 88 -12.72 9.04 -54.19
CA ASP A 88 -12.53 8.51 -55.56
C ASP A 88 -11.06 8.12 -55.78
N GLY A 89 -10.79 6.82 -55.96
CA GLY A 89 -9.49 6.33 -56.38
C GLY A 89 -8.34 6.78 -55.45
N THR A 90 -7.48 7.68 -55.94
CA THR A 90 -6.38 8.29 -55.16
C THR A 90 -6.69 9.71 -54.66
N ASP A 91 -7.81 10.29 -55.07
CA ASP A 91 -8.28 11.59 -54.60
C ASP A 91 -9.04 11.41 -53.29
N LEU A 92 -8.27 11.35 -52.20
CA LEU A 92 -8.77 11.14 -50.85
C LEU A 92 -8.81 12.49 -50.11
N PRO A 93 -9.99 12.99 -49.69
CA PRO A 93 -10.08 14.24 -48.93
C PRO A 93 -9.32 14.20 -47.59
N VAL A 94 -9.11 13.00 -47.03
CA VAL A 94 -8.21 12.71 -45.91
C VAL A 94 -7.43 11.42 -46.20
N THR A 95 -6.17 11.33 -45.76
CA THR A 95 -5.28 10.19 -46.10
C THR A 95 -4.85 9.35 -44.90
N ALA A 96 -4.94 9.90 -43.68
CA ALA A 96 -4.69 9.17 -42.44
C ALA A 96 -6.02 8.83 -41.76
N CYS A 97 -6.12 7.62 -41.22
CA CYS A 97 -7.33 7.22 -40.48
C CYS A 97 -7.56 8.06 -39.21
N ALA A 98 -6.49 8.63 -38.64
CA ALA A 98 -6.55 9.54 -37.49
C ALA A 98 -7.23 10.88 -37.79
N ASP A 99 -7.39 11.25 -39.07
CA ASP A 99 -8.05 12.49 -39.50
C ASP A 99 -9.57 12.31 -39.66
N LEU A 100 -10.11 11.11 -39.41
CA LEU A 100 -11.54 10.83 -39.43
C LEU A 100 -12.14 10.99 -38.03
N ASP A 101 -12.74 12.16 -37.78
CA ASP A 101 -13.31 12.54 -36.48
C ASP A 101 -14.39 11.57 -35.95
N ASP A 102 -15.04 10.79 -36.82
CA ASP A 102 -16.19 9.94 -36.47
C ASP A 102 -15.84 8.47 -36.12
N TYR A 103 -14.60 8.02 -36.34
CA TYR A 103 -14.27 6.57 -36.33
C TYR A 103 -13.20 6.12 -35.32
N ASN A 104 -12.68 7.04 -34.50
CA ASN A 104 -11.82 6.73 -33.33
C ASN A 104 -10.56 5.88 -33.64
N TYR A 105 -9.97 6.08 -34.82
CA TYR A 105 -8.69 5.48 -35.20
C TYR A 105 -7.53 6.36 -34.75
N THR A 106 -6.45 5.75 -34.26
CA THR A 106 -5.25 6.46 -33.78
C THR A 106 -4.14 6.51 -34.83
N GLY A 107 -4.25 5.73 -35.90
CA GLY A 107 -3.29 5.70 -37.00
C GLY A 107 -3.70 4.79 -38.15
N GLY A 108 -2.82 4.64 -39.15
CA GLY A 108 -3.07 3.85 -40.35
C GLY A 108 -3.41 4.68 -41.59
N THR A 109 -3.45 4.04 -42.75
CA THR A 109 -3.65 4.69 -44.04
C THR A 109 -5.04 4.41 -44.58
N LEU A 110 -5.74 5.46 -44.98
CA LEU A 110 -7.08 5.35 -45.54
C LEU A 110 -6.99 5.04 -47.04
N SER A 111 -7.87 4.18 -47.55
CA SER A 111 -7.96 3.89 -48.97
C SER A 111 -9.41 3.83 -49.43
N CYS A 112 -9.64 3.90 -50.74
CA CYS A 112 -10.99 3.92 -51.32
C CYS A 112 -11.31 2.57 -51.98
N LYS A 113 -12.51 2.05 -51.71
CA LYS A 113 -13.02 0.84 -52.36
C LYS A 113 -13.54 1.15 -53.76
N SER A 114 -13.75 0.10 -54.55
CA SER A 114 -14.31 0.18 -55.91
C SER A 114 -15.78 0.64 -55.96
N ASP A 115 -16.43 0.83 -54.81
CA ASP A 115 -17.78 1.36 -54.67
C ASP A 115 -17.80 2.80 -54.11
N CYS A 116 -16.65 3.49 -54.11
CA CYS A 116 -16.49 4.87 -53.63
C CYS A 116 -16.84 5.08 -52.15
N THR A 117 -16.69 4.01 -51.35
CA THR A 117 -16.73 4.03 -49.87
C THR A 117 -15.35 3.83 -49.25
N TRP A 118 -15.18 4.30 -48.01
CA TRP A 118 -13.93 4.13 -47.27
C TRP A 118 -13.57 2.65 -47.02
N ASP A 119 -12.27 2.36 -47.19
CA ASP A 119 -11.64 1.13 -46.76
C ASP A 119 -10.81 1.37 -45.49
N PHE A 120 -11.34 0.88 -44.36
CA PHE A 120 -10.70 0.97 -43.05
C PHE A 120 -9.76 -0.20 -42.73
N THR A 121 -9.52 -1.13 -43.67
CA THR A 121 -8.76 -2.37 -43.39
C THR A 121 -7.30 -2.11 -42.99
N GLN A 122 -6.77 -0.93 -43.27
CA GLN A 122 -5.42 -0.47 -42.94
C GLN A 122 -5.40 0.56 -41.79
N CYS A 123 -6.53 0.76 -41.09
CA CYS A 123 -6.65 1.66 -39.95
C CYS A 123 -6.42 0.93 -38.62
N ASN A 124 -5.71 1.58 -37.69
CA ASN A 124 -5.45 1.09 -36.34
C ASN A 124 -6.42 1.75 -35.36
N SER A 125 -7.20 0.96 -34.62
CA SER A 125 -7.95 1.42 -33.44
C SER A 125 -7.08 1.21 -32.20
N ALA A 126 -7.16 2.11 -31.21
CA ALA A 126 -6.58 1.89 -29.89
C ALA A 126 -7.27 0.68 -29.24
N GLU A 127 -6.63 -0.48 -29.33
CA GLU A 127 -7.12 -1.73 -28.75
C GLU A 127 -6.22 -2.09 -27.59
N CYS A 128 -6.73 -1.85 -26.38
CA CYS A 128 -6.06 -2.24 -25.16
C CYS A 128 -5.81 -3.77 -25.12
N GLY A 129 -4.56 -4.17 -24.97
CA GLY A 129 -4.13 -5.57 -24.93
C GLY A 129 -3.48 -6.09 -26.22
N ASN A 130 -3.05 -5.19 -27.11
CA ASN A 130 -2.34 -5.54 -28.35
C ASN A 130 -0.79 -5.63 -28.17
N ASN A 131 -0.29 -5.40 -26.95
CA ASN A 131 1.10 -5.28 -26.52
C ASN A 131 1.89 -4.14 -27.20
N ILE A 132 1.22 -3.07 -27.59
CA ILE A 132 1.79 -1.84 -28.14
C ILE A 132 1.12 -0.65 -27.45
N ILE A 133 1.90 0.14 -26.71
CA ILE A 133 1.38 1.34 -26.06
C ILE A 133 1.13 2.43 -27.11
N ASP A 134 -0.13 2.72 -27.36
CA ASP A 134 -0.57 3.81 -28.23
C ASP A 134 -0.50 5.18 -27.52
N THR A 135 -0.58 6.28 -28.27
CA THR A 135 -0.40 7.65 -27.76
C THR A 135 -1.40 8.07 -26.67
N THR A 136 -2.47 7.31 -26.47
CA THR A 136 -3.53 7.54 -25.47
C THR A 136 -3.49 6.57 -24.28
N GLU A 137 -2.55 5.62 -24.26
CA GLU A 137 -2.48 4.55 -23.27
C GLU A 137 -1.40 4.82 -22.22
N GLU A 138 -1.67 4.47 -20.95
CA GLU A 138 -0.64 4.46 -19.90
C GLU A 138 0.11 3.12 -19.85
N CYS A 139 -0.55 2.05 -20.29
CA CYS A 139 -0.01 0.69 -20.39
C CYS A 139 -0.78 -0.08 -21.47
N ASP A 140 -0.24 -1.22 -21.93
CA ASP A 140 -0.97 -2.17 -22.76
C ASP A 140 -0.61 -3.61 -22.39
N GLY A 141 -1.61 -4.41 -22.01
CA GLY A 141 -1.40 -5.81 -21.66
C GLY A 141 -0.43 -5.96 -20.48
N ASP A 142 0.71 -6.61 -20.71
CA ASP A 142 1.79 -6.75 -19.73
C ASP A 142 2.84 -5.63 -19.82
N ASP A 143 2.76 -4.75 -20.82
CA ASP A 143 3.65 -3.59 -20.95
C ASP A 143 3.16 -2.44 -20.04
N LEU A 144 3.72 -2.40 -18.83
CA LEU A 144 3.41 -1.41 -17.80
C LEU A 144 4.39 -0.23 -17.79
N GLN A 145 5.25 -0.07 -18.80
CA GLN A 145 6.28 0.99 -18.88
C GLN A 145 7.23 1.05 -17.67
N GLY A 146 7.46 -0.08 -17.01
CA GLY A 146 8.28 -0.16 -15.80
C GLY A 146 7.61 0.45 -14.56
N VAL A 147 6.33 0.81 -14.63
CA VAL A 147 5.53 1.14 -13.45
C VAL A 147 5.40 -0.13 -12.61
N THR A 148 5.69 0.01 -11.32
CA THR A 148 5.49 -1.01 -10.29
C THR A 148 4.79 -0.39 -9.09
N CYS A 149 4.25 -1.19 -8.18
CA CYS A 149 3.76 -0.68 -6.90
C CYS A 149 4.86 0.12 -6.15
N GLU A 150 6.12 -0.28 -6.31
CA GLU A 150 7.26 0.45 -5.74
C GLU A 150 7.47 1.81 -6.40
N THR A 151 7.36 1.94 -7.74
CA THR A 151 7.47 3.26 -8.37
C THR A 151 6.31 4.18 -7.98
N LEU A 152 5.16 3.60 -7.57
CA LEU A 152 3.99 4.32 -7.07
C LEU A 152 4.04 4.62 -5.56
N GLY A 153 5.08 4.18 -4.84
CA GLY A 153 5.26 4.48 -3.41
C GLY A 153 4.77 3.42 -2.42
N TYR A 154 4.21 2.31 -2.90
CA TYR A 154 3.83 1.16 -2.08
C TYR A 154 5.03 0.25 -1.79
N SER A 155 4.91 -0.65 -0.81
CA SER A 155 5.95 -1.63 -0.45
C SER A 155 5.63 -3.06 -0.85
N GLY A 156 4.44 -3.31 -1.42
CA GLY A 156 4.02 -4.63 -1.91
C GLY A 156 2.89 -4.55 -2.93
N GLY A 157 2.54 -5.72 -3.47
CA GLY A 157 1.51 -5.89 -4.50
C GLY A 157 2.04 -5.89 -5.93
N THR A 158 1.11 -5.96 -6.88
CA THR A 158 1.36 -5.90 -8.32
C THR A 158 0.48 -4.85 -8.94
N VAL A 159 1.02 -4.11 -9.91
CA VAL A 159 0.20 -3.30 -10.83
C VAL A 159 -0.25 -4.17 -11.99
N SER A 160 -1.39 -3.83 -12.58
CA SER A 160 -1.85 -4.45 -13.82
C SER A 160 -2.35 -3.37 -14.78
N CYS A 161 -2.48 -3.70 -16.06
CA CYS A 161 -3.11 -2.81 -17.01
C CYS A 161 -4.60 -3.08 -17.05
N HIS A 162 -5.43 -2.05 -16.82
CA HIS A 162 -6.86 -2.25 -16.81
C HIS A 162 -7.36 -2.61 -18.23
N PRO A 163 -8.08 -3.74 -18.39
CA PRO A 163 -8.24 -4.43 -19.68
C PRO A 163 -9.10 -3.70 -20.72
N THR A 164 -9.72 -2.56 -20.36
CA THR A 164 -10.63 -1.84 -21.26
C THR A 164 -10.29 -0.36 -21.46
N ASN A 165 -9.45 0.22 -20.61
CA ASN A 165 -9.13 1.65 -20.68
C ASN A 165 -7.61 1.91 -20.66
N CYS A 166 -6.79 0.86 -20.55
CA CYS A 166 -5.34 0.95 -20.63
C CYS A 166 -4.72 1.98 -19.67
N LEU A 167 -5.35 2.10 -18.49
CA LEU A 167 -4.83 2.83 -17.35
C LEU A 167 -4.14 1.85 -16.40
N ILE A 168 -3.11 2.33 -15.70
CA ILE A 168 -2.47 1.54 -14.65
C ILE A 168 -3.48 1.29 -13.52
N ASP A 169 -3.79 0.02 -13.28
CA ASP A 169 -4.53 -0.45 -12.13
C ASP A 169 -3.56 -0.77 -10.98
N SER A 170 -3.67 0.02 -9.91
CA SER A 170 -2.88 -0.12 -8.68
C SER A 170 -3.73 -0.62 -7.50
N SER A 171 -4.94 -1.14 -7.75
CA SER A 171 -5.83 -1.61 -6.68
C SER A 171 -5.26 -2.76 -5.85
N ASP A 172 -4.34 -3.54 -6.42
CA ASP A 172 -3.59 -4.61 -5.75
C ASP A 172 -2.31 -4.12 -5.05
N CYS A 173 -1.93 -2.84 -5.22
CA CYS A 173 -0.80 -2.27 -4.49
C CYS A 173 -1.16 -2.00 -3.03
N HIS A 174 -0.28 -2.42 -2.13
CA HIS A 174 -0.51 -2.30 -0.69
C HIS A 174 0.81 -2.12 0.06
N TYR A 175 0.71 -1.70 1.32
CA TYR A 175 1.89 -1.65 2.18
C TYR A 175 2.03 -2.96 2.92
N THR A 176 3.19 -3.59 2.80
CA THR A 176 3.61 -4.75 3.56
C THR A 176 4.68 -4.36 4.56
N PHE A 177 4.58 -4.91 5.77
CA PHE A 177 5.51 -4.70 6.86
C PHE A 177 6.41 -5.92 7.05
N ARG A 178 7.67 -5.67 7.43
CA ARG A 178 8.64 -6.73 7.76
C ARG A 178 8.99 -6.78 9.25
N ALA A 179 8.68 -5.72 9.99
CA ALA A 179 8.93 -5.65 11.43
C ALA A 179 7.91 -4.72 12.10
N ILE A 180 7.55 -5.05 13.35
CA ILE A 180 6.63 -4.27 14.18
C ILE A 180 7.16 -4.20 15.61
N TYR A 181 7.00 -3.04 16.23
CA TYR A 181 7.51 -2.71 17.56
C TYR A 181 6.46 -1.88 18.30
N ALA A 182 6.35 -2.07 19.60
CA ALA A 182 5.34 -1.42 20.42
C ALA A 182 5.99 -0.73 21.61
N GLY A 183 5.62 0.54 21.81
CA GLY A 183 6.02 1.32 22.97
C GLY A 183 4.94 1.25 24.06
N TYR A 184 4.69 2.37 24.74
CA TYR A 184 3.67 2.41 25.79
C TYR A 184 2.23 2.39 25.25
N LYS A 185 1.91 3.35 24.38
CA LYS A 185 0.60 3.52 23.74
C LYS A 185 0.73 3.87 22.25
N HIS A 186 1.88 3.60 21.65
CA HIS A 186 2.10 3.77 20.22
C HIS A 186 2.82 2.54 19.68
N THR A 187 2.62 2.31 18.39
CA THR A 187 3.21 1.19 17.67
C THR A 187 3.91 1.76 16.45
N CYS A 188 5.06 1.19 16.10
CA CYS A 188 5.79 1.52 14.88
C CYS A 188 6.09 0.24 14.10
N ALA A 189 6.07 0.32 12.79
CA ALA A 189 6.41 -0.76 11.89
C ALA A 189 7.38 -0.28 10.81
N ILE A 190 8.17 -1.21 10.29
CA ILE A 190 9.07 -0.97 9.17
C ILE A 190 8.53 -1.71 7.96
N ASP A 191 8.34 -1.00 6.85
CA ASP A 191 7.92 -1.61 5.60
C ASP A 191 9.08 -2.25 4.83
N TYR A 192 8.79 -2.98 3.75
CA TYR A 192 9.83 -3.58 2.91
C TYR A 192 10.72 -2.58 2.15
N ARG A 193 10.44 -1.28 2.28
CA ARG A 193 11.24 -0.18 1.74
C ARG A 193 12.02 0.57 2.81
N ASN A 194 12.14 -0.01 4.00
CA ASN A 194 12.87 0.56 5.14
C ASN A 194 12.31 1.91 5.62
N ARG A 195 11.02 2.20 5.34
CA ARG A 195 10.31 3.36 5.89
C ARG A 195 9.63 3.01 7.20
N VAL A 196 9.55 3.99 8.09
CA VAL A 196 8.97 3.83 9.43
C VAL A 196 7.57 4.41 9.46
N TRP A 197 6.61 3.60 9.89
CA TRP A 197 5.22 3.96 10.03
C TRP A 197 4.80 3.81 11.49
N CYS A 198 4.30 4.87 12.11
CA CYS A 198 3.89 4.85 13.51
C CYS A 198 2.42 5.28 13.68
N TRP A 199 1.73 4.75 14.69
CA TRP A 199 0.35 5.13 15.04
C TRP A 199 0.09 4.99 16.54
N GLY A 200 -1.09 5.45 16.96
CA GLY A 200 -1.52 5.52 18.34
C GLY A 200 -1.21 6.87 18.97
N LYS A 201 -0.79 6.83 20.23
CA LYS A 201 -0.55 8.03 21.04
C LYS A 201 0.61 8.86 20.50
N ASN A 202 0.37 10.16 20.37
CA ASN A 202 1.37 11.16 19.99
C ASN A 202 1.27 12.42 20.88
N THR A 203 0.21 12.56 21.65
CA THR A 203 -0.07 13.69 22.54
C THR A 203 0.62 13.53 23.90
N ALA A 204 0.96 14.66 24.51
CA ALA A 204 1.37 14.71 25.91
C ALA A 204 0.21 14.31 26.83
N GLY A 205 0.45 13.39 27.78
CA GLY A 205 -0.53 13.06 28.81
C GLY A 205 -0.58 14.11 29.94
N PHE A 206 -1.75 14.30 30.56
CA PHE A 206 -1.95 15.23 31.68
C PHE A 206 -1.19 14.86 32.97
N LEU A 207 -0.50 13.70 33.00
CA LEU A 207 0.25 13.23 34.16
C LEU A 207 1.70 12.89 33.76
N LEU A 208 2.58 13.86 34.02
CA LEU A 208 4.02 13.77 34.29
C LEU A 208 5.08 13.88 33.17
N THR A 209 4.73 14.00 31.89
CA THR A 209 5.66 14.57 30.89
C THR A 209 4.88 15.37 29.83
N ASN A 210 5.02 16.70 29.85
CA ASN A 210 4.42 17.64 28.88
C ASN A 210 5.10 17.55 27.50
N THR A 211 5.20 16.36 26.92
CA THR A 211 5.93 16.13 25.68
C THR A 211 5.16 15.14 24.83
N GLY A 212 4.92 15.49 23.56
CA GLY A 212 4.32 14.63 22.53
C GLY A 212 5.34 14.30 21.44
N GLY A 213 4.86 13.97 20.24
CA GLY A 213 5.69 13.78 19.05
C GLY A 213 6.32 12.41 18.92
N PHE A 214 5.79 11.38 19.60
CA PHE A 214 6.31 10.01 19.61
C PHE A 214 6.21 9.29 18.25
N LEU A 215 5.37 9.78 17.33
CA LEU A 215 5.17 9.17 16.01
C LEU A 215 6.16 9.66 14.95
N GLY A 216 6.86 10.77 15.18
CA GLY A 216 7.88 11.27 14.24
C GLY A 216 7.33 11.95 12.98
N ASP A 217 6.02 12.19 12.93
CA ASP A 217 5.31 12.80 11.78
C ASP A 217 5.35 14.34 11.77
N GLY A 218 6.13 14.95 12.68
CA GLY A 218 6.20 16.39 12.86
C GLY A 218 5.02 16.99 13.62
N THR A 219 4.09 16.16 14.13
CA THR A 219 2.93 16.59 14.90
C THR A 219 2.96 16.00 16.31
N GLU A 220 2.07 16.50 17.18
CA GLU A 220 1.81 15.92 18.50
C GLU A 220 0.37 15.39 18.60
N ILE A 221 -0.18 14.91 17.47
CA ILE A 221 -1.59 14.50 17.35
C ILE A 221 -1.67 12.98 17.30
N ASP A 222 -2.47 12.38 18.18
CA ASP A 222 -2.76 10.93 18.18
C ASP A 222 -3.29 10.50 16.80
N ARG A 223 -2.79 9.38 16.27
CA ARG A 223 -3.16 8.89 14.94
C ARG A 223 -3.82 7.51 15.06
N PRO A 224 -5.10 7.36 14.70
CA PRO A 224 -5.77 6.06 14.67
C PRO A 224 -5.44 5.24 13.41
N TYR A 225 -4.41 5.64 12.65
CA TYR A 225 -3.91 4.98 11.45
C TYR A 225 -2.41 5.24 11.33
N PRO A 226 -1.65 4.39 10.62
CA PRO A 226 -0.21 4.58 10.39
C PRO A 226 0.11 5.91 9.68
N VAL A 227 1.08 6.65 10.21
CA VAL A 227 1.69 7.81 9.57
C VAL A 227 3.19 7.60 9.41
N GLU A 228 3.76 8.11 8.32
CA GLU A 228 5.19 7.97 8.05
C GLU A 228 6.00 8.95 8.91
N ALA A 229 7.07 8.45 9.54
CA ALA A 229 8.02 9.28 10.28
C ALA A 229 8.93 10.04 9.30
N GLN A 230 9.19 11.33 9.58
CA GLN A 230 9.83 12.26 8.64
C GLN A 230 11.36 12.24 8.75
N PHE A 231 11.99 11.18 8.25
CA PHE A 231 13.45 11.11 8.13
C PHE A 231 14.01 12.00 7.01
N PRO A 232 15.27 12.45 7.10
CA PRO A 232 15.96 13.06 5.97
C PRO A 232 16.01 12.14 4.75
N ALA A 233 16.01 12.73 3.54
CA ALA A 233 16.04 11.96 2.30
C ALA A 233 17.25 11.03 2.22
N GLY A 234 17.03 9.77 1.86
CA GLY A 234 18.06 8.74 1.72
C GLY A 234 18.42 7.99 3.00
N VAL A 235 17.76 8.28 4.13
CA VAL A 235 17.89 7.48 5.35
C VAL A 235 16.97 6.27 5.26
N GLU A 236 17.54 5.08 5.38
CA GLU A 236 16.81 3.80 5.39
C GLU A 236 16.95 3.12 6.74
N ILE A 237 15.85 2.71 7.34
CA ILE A 237 15.81 2.18 8.71
C ILE A 237 15.80 0.65 8.74
N VAL A 238 16.64 0.08 9.60
CA VAL A 238 16.74 -1.37 9.82
C VAL A 238 16.05 -1.86 11.10
N LYS A 239 16.00 -1.02 12.14
CA LYS A 239 15.32 -1.29 13.42
C LYS A 239 14.68 -0.01 13.96
N VAL A 240 13.53 -0.15 14.61
CA VAL A 240 12.91 0.90 15.43
C VAL A 240 12.72 0.35 16.83
N SER A 241 12.86 1.22 17.82
CA SER A 241 12.69 0.92 19.23
C SER A 241 11.84 1.99 19.89
N PRO A 242 10.52 1.79 19.99
CA PRO A 242 9.63 2.69 20.69
C PRO A 242 9.73 2.46 22.20
N GLY A 243 10.17 3.48 22.95
CA GLY A 243 10.16 3.51 24.41
C GLY A 243 8.81 3.95 24.98
N ILE A 244 8.79 4.43 26.24
CA ILE A 244 7.53 4.90 26.86
C ILE A 244 7.10 6.27 26.33
N GLY A 245 8.05 7.18 26.11
CA GLY A 245 7.78 8.56 25.72
C GLY A 245 8.65 9.09 24.59
N HIS A 246 9.42 8.22 23.94
CA HIS A 246 10.27 8.55 22.81
C HIS A 246 10.46 7.30 21.95
N THR A 247 10.98 7.48 20.76
CA THR A 247 11.27 6.40 19.83
C THR A 247 12.67 6.63 19.26
N CYS A 248 13.47 5.58 19.18
CA CYS A 248 14.74 5.61 18.46
C CYS A 248 14.72 4.63 17.29
N ALA A 249 15.58 4.84 16.31
CA ALA A 249 15.73 4.01 15.13
C ALA A 249 17.19 3.91 14.72
N LEU A 250 17.55 2.75 14.15
CA LEU A 250 18.88 2.47 13.59
C LEU A 250 18.77 2.44 12.07
N ASP A 251 19.64 3.19 11.39
CA ASP A 251 19.72 3.18 9.93
C ASP A 251 20.69 2.13 9.37
N THR A 252 20.67 1.91 8.06
CA THR A 252 21.51 0.93 7.36
C THR A 252 23.01 1.21 7.44
N VAL A 253 23.42 2.42 7.82
CA VAL A 253 24.83 2.81 7.96
C VAL A 253 25.30 2.85 9.42
N GLY A 254 24.43 2.49 10.35
CA GLY A 254 24.73 2.37 11.78
C GLY A 254 24.65 3.69 12.54
N LYS A 255 23.91 4.69 12.06
CA LYS A 255 23.56 5.89 12.82
C LYS A 255 22.23 5.69 13.55
N VAL A 256 22.10 6.37 14.69
CA VAL A 256 20.92 6.33 15.52
C VAL A 256 20.17 7.65 15.43
N TRP A 257 18.85 7.55 15.29
CA TRP A 257 17.92 8.66 15.17
C TRP A 257 16.87 8.54 16.27
N CYS A 258 16.62 9.59 17.05
CA CYS A 258 15.63 9.56 18.12
C CYS A 258 14.65 10.74 18.01
N TRP A 259 13.42 10.55 18.49
CA TRP A 259 12.39 11.59 18.55
C TRP A 259 11.40 11.34 19.69
N GLY A 260 10.60 12.35 20.02
CA GLY A 260 9.69 12.39 21.15
C GLY A 260 10.25 13.19 22.34
N ASN A 261 9.95 12.73 23.55
CA ASN A 261 10.37 13.37 24.79
C ASN A 261 11.90 13.39 24.95
N ASN A 262 12.46 14.51 25.37
CA ASN A 262 13.88 14.65 25.70
C ASN A 262 14.16 15.27 27.08
N ALA A 263 13.18 15.29 27.99
CA ALA A 263 13.33 15.96 29.27
C ALA A 263 14.49 15.40 30.13
N GLN A 264 14.89 14.15 29.90
CA GLN A 264 16.00 13.49 30.59
C GLN A 264 17.25 13.32 29.70
N GLY A 265 17.24 13.84 28.48
CA GLY A 265 18.33 13.67 27.52
C GLY A 265 18.25 12.36 26.72
N GLN A 266 17.12 11.66 26.75
CA GLN A 266 16.94 10.34 26.11
C GLN A 266 16.98 10.34 24.57
N LEU A 267 17.01 11.52 23.93
CA LEU A 267 17.27 11.62 22.49
C LEU A 267 18.77 11.65 22.16
N GLY A 268 19.66 11.88 23.12
CA GLY A 268 21.11 11.80 22.89
C GLY A 268 21.68 12.92 22.02
N THR A 269 20.96 14.04 21.90
CA THR A 269 21.25 15.19 21.01
C THR A 269 22.19 16.24 21.63
N GLY A 270 22.67 16.02 22.85
CA GLY A 270 23.49 17.00 23.59
C GLY A 270 22.68 18.11 24.26
N ASP A 271 21.35 18.03 24.21
CA ASP A 271 20.43 18.92 24.88
C ASP A 271 19.26 18.14 25.50
N ASN A 272 18.31 18.87 26.11
CA ASN A 272 17.09 18.30 26.68
C ASN A 272 15.84 18.81 25.94
N ILE A 273 15.99 19.07 24.64
CA ILE A 273 14.92 19.62 23.77
C ILE A 273 14.23 18.46 23.06
N MET A 274 12.92 18.37 23.19
CA MET A 274 12.12 17.36 22.50
C MET A 274 12.08 17.60 20.99
N SER A 275 11.80 16.55 20.21
CA SER A 275 11.62 16.65 18.76
C SER A 275 10.43 15.83 18.30
N ALA A 276 9.55 16.39 17.47
CA ALA A 276 8.44 15.65 16.86
C ALA A 276 8.84 14.97 15.52
N VAL A 277 10.11 15.08 15.13
CA VAL A 277 10.70 14.43 13.95
C VAL A 277 12.00 13.72 14.34
N PRO A 278 12.40 12.64 13.64
CA PRO A 278 13.69 11.98 13.86
C PRO A 278 14.87 12.96 13.80
N VAL A 279 15.70 12.95 14.85
CA VAL A 279 16.97 13.70 14.90
C VAL A 279 18.12 12.75 15.18
N GLU A 280 19.24 12.94 14.47
CA GLU A 280 20.45 12.14 14.68
C GLU A 280 21.02 12.45 16.08
N ILE A 281 21.46 11.41 16.79
CA ILE A 281 22.17 11.58 18.06
C ILE A 281 23.52 12.28 17.85
N VAL A 282 24.15 12.78 18.92
CA VAL A 282 25.51 13.31 18.80
C VAL A 282 26.47 12.22 18.32
N GLU A 283 27.40 12.60 17.43
CA GLU A 283 28.42 11.68 16.96
C GLU A 283 29.26 11.16 18.13
N VAL A 284 29.33 9.84 18.26
CA VAL A 284 30.12 9.18 19.31
C VAL A 284 31.49 8.85 18.76
N GLN A 285 32.52 9.27 19.49
CA GLN A 285 33.92 9.02 19.17
C GLN A 285 34.54 8.15 20.27
N ASP A 286 35.18 7.04 19.88
CA ASP A 286 35.98 6.21 20.80
C ASP A 286 37.39 6.03 20.23
N ALA A 287 38.40 6.41 21.04
CA ALA A 287 39.80 6.45 20.64
C ALA A 287 40.08 7.18 19.30
N GLY A 288 39.27 8.18 18.96
CA GLY A 288 39.39 8.97 17.72
C GLY A 288 38.75 8.34 16.48
N ASN A 289 37.95 7.29 16.63
CA ASN A 289 37.15 6.71 15.56
C ASN A 289 35.65 6.91 15.83
N THR A 290 34.89 7.20 14.78
CA THR A 290 33.43 7.24 14.83
C THR A 290 32.89 5.86 15.18
N VAL A 291 32.05 5.78 16.21
CA VAL A 291 31.36 4.55 16.60
C VAL A 291 30.21 4.29 15.63
N VAL A 292 30.13 3.05 15.15
CA VAL A 292 29.04 2.57 14.29
C VAL A 292 28.19 1.59 15.08
N PHE A 293 26.88 1.80 15.10
CA PHE A 293 25.95 0.97 15.86
C PHE A 293 25.37 -0.16 15.02
N THR A 294 25.15 -1.30 15.65
CA THR A 294 24.50 -2.49 15.11
C THR A 294 23.15 -2.75 15.74
N ASP A 295 22.88 -2.14 16.90
CA ASP A 295 21.57 -2.20 17.54
C ASP A 295 21.21 -0.95 18.33
N VAL A 296 19.92 -0.72 18.55
CA VAL A 296 19.37 0.32 19.42
C VAL A 296 18.16 -0.20 20.18
N ASP A 297 18.06 0.20 21.46
CA ASP A 297 16.90 -0.06 22.30
C ASP A 297 16.56 1.14 23.20
N SER A 298 15.29 1.27 23.58
CA SER A 298 14.73 2.41 24.28
C SER A 298 13.85 1.98 25.44
N GLY A 299 14.24 2.39 26.65
CA GLY A 299 13.43 2.21 27.85
C GLY A 299 12.41 3.35 28.05
N ALA A 300 12.10 3.65 29.32
CA ALA A 300 11.12 4.68 29.64
C ALA A 300 11.63 6.10 29.37
N ASN A 301 12.83 6.39 29.87
CA ASN A 301 13.45 7.71 29.88
C ASN A 301 14.97 7.64 29.57
N HIS A 302 15.41 6.53 28.99
CA HIS A 302 16.79 6.27 28.58
C HIS A 302 16.80 5.44 27.31
N SER A 303 17.93 5.45 26.62
CA SER A 303 18.17 4.68 25.41
C SER A 303 19.57 4.09 25.47
N CYS A 304 19.75 2.95 24.82
CA CYS A 304 21.06 2.33 24.68
C CYS A 304 21.26 1.86 23.24
N ALA A 305 22.50 1.79 22.80
CA ALA A 305 22.88 1.27 21.49
C ALA A 305 24.08 0.34 21.63
N LEU A 306 24.08 -0.70 20.80
CA LEU A 306 25.17 -1.66 20.69
C LEU A 306 26.05 -1.26 19.51
N ALA A 307 27.34 -1.09 19.77
CA ALA A 307 28.32 -0.79 18.75
C ALA A 307 28.85 -2.06 18.06
N GLN A 308 29.35 -1.92 16.84
CA GLN A 308 29.93 -3.04 16.06
C GLN A 308 31.11 -3.74 16.75
N ASN A 309 31.79 -3.06 17.68
CA ASN A 309 32.87 -3.60 18.49
C ASN A 309 32.38 -4.23 19.81
N ASN A 310 31.08 -4.50 19.92
CA ASN A 310 30.39 -5.06 21.10
C ASN A 310 30.32 -4.13 22.32
N ASP A 311 30.74 -2.87 22.21
CA ASP A 311 30.57 -1.90 23.30
C ASP A 311 29.13 -1.41 23.39
N VAL A 312 28.64 -1.22 24.62
CA VAL A 312 27.31 -0.65 24.87
C VAL A 312 27.42 0.83 25.22
N TRP A 313 26.56 1.64 24.61
CA TRP A 313 26.48 3.07 24.86
C TRP A 313 25.07 3.44 25.29
N CYS A 314 24.90 4.12 26.43
CA CYS A 314 23.59 4.49 26.95
C CYS A 314 23.50 6.00 27.21
N TRP A 315 22.31 6.57 27.12
CA TRP A 315 22.03 7.96 27.45
C TRP A 315 20.62 8.15 27.99
N GLY A 316 20.33 9.33 28.54
CA GLY A 316 19.10 9.67 29.22
C GLY A 316 19.22 9.57 30.75
N SER A 317 18.14 9.12 31.39
CA SER A 317 18.03 9.05 32.85
C SER A 317 18.98 8.03 33.48
N ASN A 318 19.65 8.42 34.57
CA ASN A 318 20.51 7.51 35.35
C ASN A 318 20.10 7.35 36.83
N GLY A 319 18.89 7.77 37.21
CA GLY A 319 18.45 7.76 38.60
C GLY A 319 18.35 6.36 39.24
N GLN A 320 18.29 5.31 38.43
CA GLN A 320 18.30 3.90 38.83
C GLN A 320 19.56 3.17 38.32
N LYS A 321 20.62 3.90 37.96
CA LYS A 321 21.86 3.37 37.36
C LYS A 321 21.69 2.80 35.94
N GLN A 322 20.66 3.19 35.20
CA GLN A 322 20.33 2.63 33.88
C GLN A 322 21.42 2.86 32.81
N LEU A 323 22.33 3.80 32.99
CA LEU A 323 23.40 4.04 32.02
C LEU A 323 24.56 3.03 32.15
N GLY A 324 24.57 2.18 33.19
CA GLY A 324 25.54 1.08 33.28
C GLY A 324 26.99 1.51 33.51
N VAL A 325 27.20 2.74 33.98
CA VAL A 325 28.54 3.32 34.21
C VAL A 325 29.08 2.98 35.60
N LEU A 326 30.40 2.74 35.69
CA LEU A 326 31.10 2.33 36.93
C LEU A 326 31.27 3.47 37.95
N VAL A 327 31.03 4.70 37.54
CA VAL A 327 30.97 5.89 38.39
C VAL A 327 29.55 6.41 38.39
N MET A 328 29.03 6.86 39.55
CA MET A 328 27.71 7.48 39.60
C MET A 328 27.70 8.80 38.82
N GLU A 329 27.44 8.71 37.52
CA GLU A 329 27.16 9.86 36.66
C GLU A 329 25.72 10.32 36.86
N ALA A 330 25.48 11.61 36.65
CA ALA A 330 24.12 12.12 36.49
C ALA A 330 23.47 11.55 35.22
N SER A 331 22.19 11.81 35.01
CA SER A 331 21.57 11.62 33.69
C SER A 331 22.42 12.32 32.62
N SER A 332 22.56 11.70 31.44
CA SER A 332 23.38 12.22 30.34
C SER A 332 22.53 12.49 29.12
N ASN A 333 22.70 13.64 28.47
CA ASN A 333 22.04 13.95 27.20
C ASN A 333 22.91 13.61 25.97
N ILE A 334 24.04 12.94 26.21
CA ILE A 334 24.90 12.35 25.19
C ILE A 334 25.18 10.88 25.54
N PRO A 335 25.46 10.02 24.55
CA PRO A 335 25.88 8.64 24.79
C PRO A 335 27.11 8.55 25.69
N VAL A 336 27.03 7.71 26.72
CA VAL A 336 28.14 7.33 27.60
C VAL A 336 28.36 5.82 27.52
N LYS A 337 29.63 5.41 27.59
CA LYS A 337 30.01 4.00 27.48
C LYS A 337 29.63 3.25 28.75
N ALA A 338 28.75 2.26 28.63
CA ALA A 338 28.38 1.35 29.71
C ALA A 338 29.50 0.31 29.95
N ALA A 339 29.48 -0.35 31.10
CA ALA A 339 30.45 -1.38 31.44
C ALA A 339 30.08 -2.74 30.83
N GLY A 340 31.08 -3.43 30.29
CA GLY A 340 30.95 -4.75 29.66
C GLY A 340 30.85 -4.68 28.14
N THR A 341 30.82 -5.87 27.52
CA THR A 341 30.63 -6.05 26.07
C THR A 341 29.46 -6.99 25.83
N ALA A 342 28.70 -6.73 24.77
CA ALA A 342 27.44 -7.40 24.46
C ALA A 342 27.40 -7.89 23.01
N GLU A 343 26.71 -9.01 22.79
CA GLU A 343 26.28 -9.48 21.46
C GLU A 343 24.78 -9.22 21.23
N VAL A 344 23.99 -9.21 22.30
CA VAL A 344 22.56 -8.88 22.31
C VAL A 344 22.32 -7.86 23.41
N LEU A 345 21.57 -6.80 23.13
CA LEU A 345 21.24 -5.73 24.07
C LEU A 345 19.73 -5.51 24.09
N GLU A 346 19.15 -5.48 25.28
CA GLU A 346 17.74 -5.21 25.50
C GLU A 346 17.54 -4.22 26.66
N ALA A 347 16.73 -3.18 26.44
CA ALA A 347 16.33 -2.17 27.39
C ALA A 347 14.90 -2.44 27.85
N GLY A 348 14.73 -2.62 29.16
CA GLY A 348 13.41 -2.59 29.77
C GLY A 348 13.00 -1.18 30.18
N GLY A 349 11.91 -1.07 30.95
CA GLY A 349 11.37 0.23 31.36
C GLY A 349 12.38 1.13 32.07
N TYR A 350 13.08 0.61 33.08
CA TYR A 350 14.11 1.36 33.83
C TYR A 350 15.36 0.51 34.09
N PHE A 351 15.60 -0.50 33.29
CA PHE A 351 16.70 -1.44 33.43
C PHE A 351 17.14 -1.90 32.04
N ASN A 352 18.25 -2.62 31.98
CA ASN A 352 18.74 -3.21 30.74
C ASN A 352 19.36 -4.57 31.05
N CYS A 353 19.42 -5.41 30.04
CA CYS A 353 20.16 -6.65 30.05
C CYS A 353 20.92 -6.81 28.75
N TYR A 354 22.05 -7.49 28.79
CA TYR A 354 22.75 -7.96 27.61
C TYR A 354 23.15 -9.43 27.75
N ILE A 355 23.41 -10.06 26.60
CA ILE A 355 24.10 -11.35 26.51
C ILE A 355 25.50 -11.09 25.94
N ASN A 356 26.55 -11.64 26.55
CA ASN A 356 27.93 -11.53 26.04
C ASN A 356 28.35 -12.74 25.18
N GLU A 357 29.59 -12.72 24.69
CA GLU A 357 30.18 -13.81 23.87
C GLU A 357 30.26 -15.18 24.58
N PHE A 358 30.03 -15.23 25.89
CA PHE A 358 30.00 -16.45 26.70
C PHE A 358 28.57 -16.94 26.98
N ASN A 359 27.56 -16.34 26.34
CA ASN A 359 26.13 -16.53 26.61
C ASN A 359 25.73 -16.19 28.06
N GLU A 360 26.54 -15.41 28.77
CA GLU A 360 26.19 -14.93 30.11
C GLU A 360 25.26 -13.73 30.00
N THR A 361 24.18 -13.74 30.78
CA THR A 361 23.23 -12.63 30.83
C THR A 361 23.60 -11.69 31.96
N TRP A 362 23.81 -10.42 31.63
CA TRP A 362 24.18 -9.38 32.58
C TRP A 362 23.14 -8.28 32.55
N CYS A 363 22.60 -7.92 33.72
CA CYS A 363 21.53 -6.94 33.85
C CYS A 363 21.91 -5.81 34.81
N TRP A 364 21.38 -4.62 34.58
CA TRP A 364 21.57 -3.45 35.44
C TRP A 364 20.41 -2.45 35.34
N GLY A 365 20.41 -1.45 36.20
CA GLY A 365 19.31 -0.49 36.31
C GLY A 365 18.37 -0.83 37.46
N ASN A 366 17.08 -0.52 37.36
CA ASN A 366 16.08 -0.78 38.41
C ASN A 366 15.87 -2.27 38.67
N ASN A 367 15.70 -2.65 39.94
CA ASN A 367 15.42 -4.05 40.34
C ASN A 367 14.27 -4.17 41.36
N ILE A 368 13.45 -3.12 41.52
CA ILE A 368 12.37 -3.10 42.51
C ILE A 368 11.35 -4.21 42.24
N SER A 369 11.12 -4.58 40.99
CA SER A 369 10.20 -5.65 40.57
C SER A 369 10.90 -6.98 40.26
N ALA A 370 12.18 -7.10 40.62
CA ALA A 370 13.03 -8.24 40.29
C ALA A 370 13.41 -8.35 38.81
N GLU A 371 13.38 -7.22 38.09
CA GLU A 371 13.63 -7.12 36.65
C GLU A 371 14.99 -7.66 36.24
N LEU A 372 15.97 -7.68 37.14
CA LEU A 372 17.32 -8.14 36.82
C LEU A 372 17.52 -9.65 36.94
N GLY A 373 16.60 -10.38 37.58
CA GLY A 373 16.67 -11.85 37.67
C GLY A 373 17.89 -12.39 38.43
N ILE A 374 18.39 -11.66 39.44
CA ILE A 374 19.63 -11.95 40.19
C ILE A 374 19.41 -12.66 41.54
N GLY A 375 18.25 -13.25 41.75
CA GLY A 375 17.87 -13.95 42.99
C GLY A 375 17.52 -13.05 44.18
N VAL A 376 17.71 -11.73 44.04
CA VAL A 376 17.40 -10.73 45.07
C VAL A 376 16.70 -9.51 44.47
N VAL A 377 15.94 -8.79 45.30
CA VAL A 377 15.18 -7.58 44.93
C VAL A 377 15.62 -6.32 45.68
N TRP A 378 16.49 -6.44 46.68
CA TRP A 378 17.00 -5.33 47.50
C TRP A 378 18.49 -5.49 47.77
N GLY A 379 19.21 -4.38 47.87
CA GLY A 379 20.64 -4.34 48.18
C GLY A 379 21.45 -3.58 47.13
N GLU A 380 22.71 -3.34 47.43
CA GLU A 380 23.68 -2.91 46.42
C GLU A 380 24.14 -4.13 45.60
N TYR A 381 24.14 -4.00 44.28
CA TYR A 381 24.69 -4.96 43.32
C TYR A 381 25.70 -4.25 42.42
N GLU A 382 26.60 -5.03 41.83
CA GLU A 382 27.56 -4.53 40.85
C GLU A 382 26.83 -4.11 39.56
N VAL A 383 27.44 -3.22 38.80
CA VAL A 383 26.84 -2.69 37.57
C VAL A 383 27.82 -2.93 36.41
N PRO A 384 27.50 -3.83 35.47
CA PRO A 384 26.34 -4.74 35.44
C PRO A 384 26.47 -5.94 36.41
N GLN A 385 25.36 -6.63 36.69
CA GLN A 385 25.29 -7.82 37.55
C GLN A 385 24.93 -9.06 36.73
N LEU A 386 25.62 -10.17 36.97
CA LEU A 386 25.30 -11.47 36.37
C LEU A 386 23.92 -11.95 36.85
N ASN A 387 23.06 -12.32 35.90
CA ASN A 387 21.73 -12.90 36.10
C ASN A 387 21.82 -14.38 36.55
N ASP A 388 20.82 -14.88 37.27
CA ASP A 388 20.76 -16.29 37.71
C ASP A 388 20.39 -17.27 36.57
N ALA A 389 20.14 -16.78 35.35
CA ALA A 389 19.83 -17.59 34.19
C ALA A 389 21.01 -18.47 33.83
N THR A 390 20.69 -19.69 33.42
CA THR A 390 21.59 -20.50 32.62
C THR A 390 21.78 -19.86 31.25
N ALA A 391 22.96 -20.06 30.65
CA ALA A 391 23.38 -19.48 29.37
C ALA A 391 22.22 -19.27 28.37
N LEU A 392 21.85 -18.01 28.14
CA LEU A 392 20.77 -17.62 27.25
C LEU A 392 21.31 -17.33 25.84
N GLU A 393 20.55 -17.70 24.81
CA GLU A 393 20.87 -17.37 23.41
C GLU A 393 20.10 -16.15 22.92
N VAL A 394 18.93 -15.89 23.49
CA VAL A 394 18.11 -14.71 23.20
C VAL A 394 17.48 -14.18 24.48
N ILE A 395 17.27 -12.88 24.52
CA ILE A 395 16.61 -12.16 25.60
C ILE A 395 15.68 -11.11 24.99
N SER A 396 14.60 -10.80 25.70
CA SER A 396 13.71 -9.68 25.40
C SER A 396 13.28 -9.04 26.72
N CYS A 397 13.21 -7.71 26.74
CA CYS A 397 12.85 -6.95 27.94
C CYS A 397 11.54 -6.18 27.74
N GLY A 398 10.70 -6.22 28.77
CA GLY A 398 9.47 -5.42 28.85
C GLY A 398 9.61 -4.27 29.84
N GLY A 399 8.47 -3.71 30.25
CA GLY A 399 8.47 -2.61 31.22
C GLY A 399 9.04 -2.99 32.59
N GLY A 400 8.72 -4.19 33.06
CA GLY A 400 9.08 -4.68 34.40
C GLY A 400 9.36 -6.17 34.50
N HIS A 401 9.51 -6.88 33.38
CA HIS A 401 9.87 -8.29 33.33
C HIS A 401 10.64 -8.57 32.05
N SER A 402 11.39 -9.67 32.07
CA SER A 402 12.19 -10.11 30.94
C SER A 402 11.94 -11.59 30.70
N CYS A 403 12.17 -12.00 29.46
CA CYS A 403 12.12 -13.39 29.05
C CYS A 403 13.35 -13.71 28.21
N GLY A 404 13.77 -14.95 28.24
CA GLY A 404 14.85 -15.44 27.40
C GLY A 404 14.74 -16.93 27.16
N LYS A 405 15.54 -17.40 26.21
CA LYS A 405 15.61 -18.82 25.86
C LYS A 405 17.00 -19.34 26.15
N ASP A 406 17.07 -20.41 26.92
CA ASP A 406 18.34 -21.09 27.18
C ASP A 406 18.77 -22.01 26.02
N VAL A 407 20.03 -22.46 26.10
CA VAL A 407 20.64 -23.42 25.14
C VAL A 407 19.91 -24.77 25.06
N ASP A 408 19.07 -25.11 26.06
CA ASP A 408 18.26 -26.33 26.09
C ASP A 408 16.87 -26.13 25.46
N ASN A 409 16.63 -24.97 24.84
CA ASN A 409 15.35 -24.54 24.26
C ASN A 409 14.21 -24.33 25.27
N THR A 410 14.54 -24.08 26.53
CA THR A 410 13.56 -23.70 27.56
C THR A 410 13.39 -22.19 27.57
N TRP A 411 12.14 -21.74 27.52
CA TRP A 411 11.81 -20.33 27.74
C TRP A 411 11.63 -20.06 29.23
N VAL A 412 12.37 -19.08 29.73
CA VAL A 412 12.31 -18.61 31.12
C VAL A 412 11.95 -17.14 31.15
N CYS A 413 11.20 -16.72 32.17
CA CYS A 413 10.90 -15.32 32.42
C CYS A 413 11.13 -14.96 33.88
N TRP A 414 11.42 -13.69 34.17
CA TRP A 414 11.62 -13.17 35.53
C TRP A 414 11.16 -11.71 35.63
N GLY A 415 11.04 -11.19 36.85
CA GLY A 415 10.58 -9.83 37.13
C GLY A 415 9.15 -9.79 37.67
N PHE A 416 8.42 -8.75 37.29
CA PHE A 416 7.07 -8.47 37.77
C PHE A 416 6.08 -9.57 37.34
N ASN A 417 5.22 -10.02 38.26
CA ASN A 417 4.29 -11.14 38.04
C ASN A 417 2.92 -10.95 38.72
N ASN A 418 2.51 -9.72 39.05
CA ASN A 418 1.23 -9.47 39.73
C ASN A 418 0.00 -10.00 38.96
N LYS A 419 0.12 -10.16 37.64
CA LYS A 419 -0.94 -10.58 36.73
C LYS A 419 -0.64 -11.90 36.04
N GLY A 420 0.44 -12.58 36.44
CA GLY A 420 0.86 -13.84 35.85
C GLY A 420 1.63 -13.72 34.53
N GLN A 421 2.18 -12.54 34.21
CA GLN A 421 2.92 -12.27 32.96
C GLN A 421 4.21 -13.08 32.77
N ILE A 422 4.68 -13.79 33.80
CA ILE A 422 5.77 -14.77 33.68
C ILE A 422 5.31 -16.05 32.99
N GLY A 423 4.02 -16.40 33.07
CA GLY A 423 3.46 -17.54 32.35
C GLY A 423 3.81 -18.90 32.95
N SER A 424 4.36 -18.94 34.17
CA SER A 424 4.74 -20.17 34.87
C SER A 424 3.61 -20.78 35.72
N GLY A 425 2.47 -20.09 35.84
CA GLY A 425 1.41 -20.43 36.79
C GLY A 425 1.72 -20.07 38.26
N SER A 426 2.87 -19.45 38.53
CA SER A 426 3.24 -18.98 39.86
C SER A 426 2.28 -17.90 40.38
N THR A 427 1.96 -17.96 41.68
CA THR A 427 1.16 -16.96 42.39
C THR A 427 2.01 -15.88 43.06
N ALA A 428 3.33 -15.94 42.93
CA ALA A 428 4.22 -14.91 43.45
C ALA A 428 4.07 -13.63 42.63
N ASN A 429 4.05 -12.48 43.31
CA ASN A 429 3.91 -11.17 42.67
C ASN A 429 5.13 -10.75 41.85
N LYS A 430 6.29 -11.34 42.12
CA LYS A 430 7.58 -11.08 41.47
C LYS A 430 8.40 -12.35 41.48
N ILE A 431 9.17 -12.58 40.43
CA ILE A 431 10.03 -13.75 40.21
C ILE A 431 11.47 -13.26 40.09
N SER A 432 12.27 -13.46 41.14
CA SER A 432 13.63 -12.88 41.20
C SER A 432 14.73 -13.73 40.60
N SER A 433 14.44 -14.97 40.26
CA SER A 433 15.33 -15.84 39.48
C SER A 433 14.53 -16.41 38.32
N PRO A 434 15.13 -16.62 37.13
CA PRO A 434 14.43 -17.12 35.95
C PRO A 434 13.59 -18.37 36.22
N GLU A 435 12.31 -18.30 35.84
CA GLU A 435 11.34 -19.37 36.02
C GLU A 435 10.79 -19.80 34.66
N ALA A 436 10.65 -21.12 34.45
CA ALA A 436 10.21 -21.67 33.17
C ALA A 436 8.75 -21.30 32.87
N VAL A 437 8.51 -20.86 31.63
CA VAL A 437 7.17 -20.65 31.10
C VAL A 437 6.46 -22.00 30.94
N GLN A 438 5.21 -22.11 31.38
CA GLN A 438 4.40 -23.31 31.19
C GLN A 438 3.80 -23.35 29.79
N ILE A 439 4.60 -23.82 28.83
CA ILE A 439 4.19 -23.95 27.42
C ILE A 439 3.17 -25.10 27.26
N PRO A 440 2.03 -24.88 26.57
CA PRO A 440 1.05 -25.94 26.32
C PRO A 440 1.63 -27.13 25.55
N GLN A 441 1.10 -28.33 25.79
CA GLN A 441 1.57 -29.54 25.11
C GLN A 441 1.44 -29.44 23.59
N GLY A 442 2.50 -29.77 22.86
CA GLY A 442 2.54 -29.72 21.39
C GLY A 442 2.73 -28.31 20.82
N VAL A 443 3.12 -27.35 21.65
CA VAL A 443 3.50 -26.00 21.25
C VAL A 443 5.00 -25.82 21.47
N THR A 444 5.67 -25.19 20.50
CA THR A 444 7.08 -24.82 20.59
C THR A 444 7.21 -23.36 20.20
N PHE A 445 7.58 -22.50 21.15
CA PHE A 445 7.76 -21.08 20.88
C PHE A 445 9.07 -20.79 20.15
N THR A 446 8.99 -19.92 19.13
CA THR A 446 10.14 -19.37 18.39
C THR A 446 10.57 -18.03 18.98
N MET A 447 9.66 -17.29 19.60
CA MET A 447 9.93 -16.02 20.29
C MET A 447 8.95 -15.80 21.45
N VAL A 448 9.40 -15.09 22.49
CA VAL A 448 8.57 -14.63 23.61
C VAL A 448 8.91 -13.17 23.88
N ILE A 449 7.90 -12.30 23.76
CA ILE A 449 8.00 -10.85 23.85
C ILE A 449 7.23 -10.35 25.08
N PRO A 450 7.95 -9.92 26.13
CA PRO A 450 7.38 -9.12 27.21
C PRO A 450 6.77 -7.82 26.68
N GLY A 451 5.61 -7.42 27.20
CA GLY A 451 5.02 -6.12 26.90
C GLY A 451 5.58 -4.99 27.75
N ALA A 452 5.30 -3.76 27.36
CA ALA A 452 5.71 -2.55 28.09
C ALA A 452 5.11 -2.44 29.52
N GLN A 453 4.15 -3.29 29.89
CA GLN A 453 3.69 -3.46 31.27
C GLN A 453 3.49 -4.94 31.62
N ASP A 454 2.24 -5.41 31.60
CA ASP A 454 1.83 -6.55 32.43
C ASP A 454 1.36 -7.76 31.63
N HIS A 455 1.71 -7.86 30.35
CA HIS A 455 1.40 -9.04 29.56
C HIS A 455 2.60 -9.46 28.71
N THR A 456 2.56 -10.68 28.22
CA THR A 456 3.60 -11.30 27.41
C THR A 456 2.93 -12.04 26.27
N CYS A 457 3.52 -11.99 25.09
CA CYS A 457 3.05 -12.73 23.93
C CYS A 457 4.18 -13.56 23.32
N ALA A 458 3.83 -14.61 22.61
CA ALA A 458 4.76 -15.52 21.97
C ALA A 458 4.23 -15.98 20.62
N ILE A 459 5.13 -16.34 19.73
CA ILE A 459 4.81 -17.02 18.46
C ILE A 459 5.38 -18.43 18.53
N ASP A 460 4.61 -19.40 18.04
CA ASP A 460 5.07 -20.78 17.90
C ASP A 460 5.60 -21.12 16.49
N THR A 461 6.15 -22.32 16.33
CA THR A 461 6.68 -22.79 15.02
C THR A 461 5.64 -22.91 13.91
N LEU A 462 4.35 -22.80 14.23
CA LEU A 462 3.24 -22.79 13.26
C LEU A 462 2.73 -21.36 12.99
N GLY A 463 3.36 -20.33 13.58
CA GLY A 463 2.95 -18.94 13.49
C GLY A 463 1.69 -18.62 14.30
N ARG A 464 1.32 -19.44 15.29
CA ARG A 464 0.20 -19.13 16.20
C ARG A 464 0.68 -18.22 17.31
N ILE A 465 -0.14 -17.23 17.67
CA ILE A 465 0.17 -16.31 18.78
C ILE A 465 -0.46 -16.82 20.07
N PHE A 466 0.33 -16.79 21.14
CA PHE A 466 -0.13 -17.02 22.50
C PHE A 466 0.16 -15.80 23.35
N CYS A 467 -0.81 -15.31 24.12
CA CYS A 467 -0.61 -14.20 25.05
C CYS A 467 -1.08 -14.57 26.46
N TRP A 468 -0.44 -14.01 27.47
CA TRP A 468 -0.78 -14.19 28.89
C TRP A 468 -0.40 -12.97 29.73
N GLY A 469 -0.81 -12.96 30.99
CA GLY A 469 -0.69 -11.87 31.93
C GLY A 469 -2.00 -11.10 32.08
N PHE A 470 -1.89 -9.78 32.22
CA PHE A 470 -3.00 -8.86 32.36
C PHE A 470 -3.83 -8.77 31.09
N ASN A 471 -5.16 -8.73 31.22
CA ASN A 471 -6.08 -8.69 30.08
C ASN A 471 -7.16 -7.61 30.20
N GLU A 472 -6.94 -6.58 31.01
CA GLU A 472 -7.78 -5.38 30.90
C GLU A 472 -7.65 -4.84 29.46
N PHE A 473 -8.78 -4.42 28.88
CA PHE A 473 -8.91 -4.00 27.48
C PHE A 473 -8.75 -5.11 26.43
N GLY A 474 -8.65 -6.39 26.83
CA GLY A 474 -8.62 -7.53 25.90
C GLY A 474 -7.30 -7.71 25.13
N LYS A 475 -6.18 -7.21 25.68
CA LYS A 475 -4.85 -7.28 25.06
C LYS A 475 -4.25 -8.68 24.92
N LEU A 476 -4.88 -9.70 25.50
CA LEU A 476 -4.55 -11.11 25.23
C LEU A 476 -5.21 -11.65 23.94
N GLY A 477 -6.18 -10.94 23.36
CA GLY A 477 -6.76 -11.31 22.06
C GLY A 477 -7.59 -12.60 22.06
N ASP A 478 -7.97 -13.11 23.24
CA ASP A 478 -8.72 -14.35 23.42
C ASP A 478 -10.24 -14.14 23.41
N GLY A 479 -10.71 -12.96 23.00
CA GLY A 479 -12.12 -12.56 23.02
C GLY A 479 -12.65 -12.25 24.43
N THR A 480 -11.79 -12.21 25.45
CA THR A 480 -12.17 -11.93 26.84
C THR A 480 -11.38 -10.75 27.41
N ILE A 481 -11.69 -10.38 28.65
CA ILE A 481 -10.94 -9.41 29.46
C ILE A 481 -10.37 -10.05 30.74
N VAL A 482 -10.20 -11.38 30.72
CA VAL A 482 -9.79 -12.16 31.90
C VAL A 482 -8.29 -12.41 31.87
N ASP A 483 -7.59 -11.98 32.92
CA ASP A 483 -6.16 -12.22 33.14
C ASP A 483 -5.83 -13.74 33.05
N SER A 484 -4.63 -14.08 32.61
CA SER A 484 -4.17 -15.47 32.53
C SER A 484 -2.73 -15.61 33.00
N GLY A 485 -2.48 -16.45 34.01
CA GLY A 485 -1.11 -16.78 34.41
C GLY A 485 -0.40 -17.81 33.53
N LEU A 486 -1.03 -18.21 32.42
CA LEU A 486 -0.56 -19.24 31.49
C LEU A 486 -0.80 -18.78 30.05
N PRO A 487 0.07 -19.16 29.09
CA PRO A 487 -0.11 -18.88 27.67
C PRO A 487 -1.48 -19.31 27.14
N LYS A 488 -2.23 -18.34 26.58
CA LYS A 488 -3.51 -18.60 25.91
C LYS A 488 -3.43 -18.27 24.42
N LEU A 489 -4.04 -19.12 23.60
CA LEU A 489 -4.12 -18.93 22.16
C LEU A 489 -4.97 -17.68 21.84
N VAL A 490 -4.43 -16.80 20.98
CA VAL A 490 -5.16 -15.65 20.42
C VAL A 490 -6.21 -16.12 19.42
N LEU A 491 -7.40 -15.52 19.43
CA LEU A 491 -8.48 -15.83 18.49
C LEU A 491 -8.28 -15.11 17.16
N THR A 492 -7.52 -15.72 16.26
CA THR A 492 -7.36 -15.25 14.89
C THR A 492 -8.58 -15.73 14.08
N SER A 493 -9.33 -14.80 13.51
CA SER A 493 -10.58 -15.00 12.76
C SER A 493 -10.34 -15.66 11.39
N GLY A 494 -9.63 -16.78 11.36
CA GLY A 494 -9.23 -17.49 10.14
C GLY A 494 -7.94 -16.97 9.48
N GLN A 495 -7.21 -16.05 10.13
CA GLN A 495 -5.93 -15.54 9.61
C GLN A 495 -4.81 -16.59 9.60
N THR A 496 -3.87 -16.34 8.70
CA THR A 496 -2.60 -17.03 8.43
C THR A 496 -1.62 -16.96 9.61
N ALA A 497 -0.55 -17.73 9.48
CA ALA A 497 0.57 -17.74 10.41
C ALA A 497 1.18 -16.34 10.59
N PHE A 498 1.64 -16.03 11.80
CA PHE A 498 2.30 -14.78 12.15
C PHE A 498 3.81 -14.94 12.19
N THR A 499 4.52 -13.87 11.83
CA THR A 499 5.99 -13.82 11.75
C THR A 499 6.60 -12.90 12.80
N ALA A 500 5.85 -11.91 13.28
CA ALA A 500 6.29 -10.98 14.32
C ALA A 500 5.14 -10.59 15.26
N VAL A 501 5.46 -10.28 16.51
CA VAL A 501 4.52 -9.78 17.53
C VAL A 501 5.19 -8.70 18.37
N ALA A 502 4.43 -7.67 18.73
CA ALA A 502 4.86 -6.59 19.61
C ALA A 502 3.77 -6.29 20.64
N ALA A 503 4.16 -6.13 21.89
CA ALA A 503 3.24 -5.94 23.02
C ALA A 503 3.46 -4.57 23.67
N SER A 504 2.45 -3.68 23.59
CA SER A 504 2.48 -2.37 24.25
C SER A 504 2.06 -2.48 25.73
N ALA A 505 1.74 -1.38 26.40
CA ALA A 505 1.15 -1.46 27.74
C ALA A 505 -0.33 -1.88 27.71
N PHE A 506 -1.06 -1.57 26.63
CA PHE A 506 -2.52 -1.71 26.54
C PHE A 506 -3.01 -2.50 25.32
N SER A 507 -2.15 -2.73 24.34
CA SER A 507 -2.47 -3.38 23.07
C SER A 507 -1.37 -4.37 22.67
N THR A 508 -1.68 -5.21 21.70
CA THR A 508 -0.74 -6.11 21.05
C THR A 508 -0.94 -5.98 19.56
N CYS A 509 0.15 -5.97 18.80
CA CYS A 509 0.12 -5.99 17.36
C CYS A 509 1.01 -7.11 16.81
N ALA A 510 0.71 -7.58 15.61
CA ALA A 510 1.44 -8.65 14.96
C ALA A 510 1.45 -8.48 13.45
N ILE A 511 2.41 -9.12 12.78
CA ILE A 511 2.50 -9.18 11.32
C ILE A 511 2.28 -10.64 10.87
N ASP A 512 1.40 -10.83 9.89
CA ASP A 512 1.18 -12.14 9.26
C ASP A 512 2.27 -12.49 8.22
N THR A 513 2.20 -13.67 7.62
CA THR A 513 3.15 -14.09 6.57
C THR A 513 3.06 -13.27 5.29
N ASP A 514 1.96 -12.55 5.07
CA ASP A 514 1.72 -11.73 3.90
C ASP A 514 2.19 -10.27 4.12
N GLY A 515 2.67 -9.95 5.33
CA GLY A 515 3.14 -8.63 5.70
C GLY A 515 2.03 -7.68 6.16
N ASN A 516 0.80 -8.16 6.39
CA ASN A 516 -0.27 -7.32 6.94
C ASN A 516 -0.14 -7.22 8.45
N ALA A 517 -0.39 -6.01 8.97
CA ALA A 517 -0.39 -5.77 10.41
C ALA A 517 -1.81 -5.95 11.00
N TRP A 518 -1.85 -6.55 12.18
CA TRP A 518 -3.07 -6.81 12.96
C TRP A 518 -2.86 -6.33 14.39
N CYS A 519 -3.81 -5.63 14.98
CA CYS A 519 -3.72 -5.15 16.36
C CYS A 519 -4.98 -5.49 17.17
N TRP A 520 -4.84 -5.63 18.49
CA TRP A 520 -5.94 -5.78 19.44
C TRP A 520 -5.58 -5.24 20.82
N GLY A 521 -6.57 -5.11 21.69
CA GLY A 521 -6.47 -4.52 23.02
C GLY A 521 -7.10 -3.13 23.09
N GLY A 522 -6.55 -2.30 23.98
CA GLY A 522 -6.98 -0.92 24.20
C GLY A 522 -6.68 0.00 23.01
N ASN A 523 -7.61 0.90 22.70
CA ASN A 523 -7.57 1.77 21.52
C ASN A 523 -7.90 3.24 21.81
N ASP A 524 -7.81 3.69 23.06
CA ASP A 524 -8.22 5.03 23.47
C ASP A 524 -7.45 6.19 22.78
N SER A 525 -6.25 5.90 22.28
CA SER A 525 -5.40 6.81 21.49
C SER A 525 -5.25 6.37 20.04
N GLY A 526 -6.04 5.39 19.56
CA GLY A 526 -5.91 4.87 18.19
C GLY A 526 -4.77 3.84 18.02
N GLN A 527 -4.34 3.18 19.11
CA GLN A 527 -3.23 2.21 19.10
C GLN A 527 -3.45 1.01 18.16
N LEU A 528 -4.69 0.74 17.75
CA LEU A 528 -4.99 -0.37 16.86
C LEU A 528 -4.80 -0.03 15.38
N GLY A 529 -4.68 1.25 15.03
CA GLY A 529 -4.42 1.64 13.64
C GLY A 529 -5.57 1.32 12.67
N ASP A 530 -6.77 1.05 13.18
CA ASP A 530 -7.95 0.61 12.43
C ASP A 530 -8.90 1.76 12.06
N ASN A 531 -8.41 3.00 12.14
CA ASN A 531 -9.15 4.25 11.97
C ASN A 531 -10.28 4.44 13.00
N THR A 532 -10.24 3.71 14.12
CA THR A 532 -11.15 3.88 15.25
C THR A 532 -10.40 4.22 16.54
N THR A 533 -11.16 4.46 17.61
CA THR A 533 -10.64 4.56 18.98
C THR A 533 -11.38 3.61 19.93
N THR A 534 -11.94 2.53 19.39
CA THR A 534 -12.69 1.52 20.16
C THR A 534 -11.81 0.30 20.39
N ASP A 535 -11.78 -0.19 21.63
CA ASP A 535 -11.05 -1.39 21.99
C ASP A 535 -11.52 -2.60 21.18
N SER A 536 -10.60 -3.53 20.90
CA SER A 536 -10.94 -4.82 20.28
C SER A 536 -10.33 -5.96 21.08
N PHE A 537 -11.13 -6.97 21.40
CA PHE A 537 -10.65 -8.12 22.19
C PHE A 537 -10.15 -9.28 21.31
N ILE A 538 -10.11 -9.05 20.00
CA ILE A 538 -9.58 -9.96 18.97
C ILE A 538 -8.80 -9.14 17.93
N PRO A 539 -7.85 -9.74 17.20
CA PRO A 539 -7.09 -9.04 16.15
C PRO A 539 -7.99 -8.38 15.10
N VAL A 540 -7.78 -7.08 14.85
CA VAL A 540 -8.36 -6.29 13.76
C VAL A 540 -7.25 -5.82 12.80
N PRO A 541 -7.54 -5.68 11.50
CA PRO A 541 -6.53 -5.25 10.54
C PRO A 541 -6.16 -3.78 10.74
N VAL A 542 -4.87 -3.47 10.64
CA VAL A 542 -4.38 -2.10 10.56
C VAL A 542 -4.71 -1.53 9.18
N ILE A 543 -5.25 -0.31 9.13
CA ILE A 543 -5.69 0.34 7.88
C ILE A 543 -4.71 1.45 7.52
N MET A 544 -3.99 1.24 6.41
CA MET A 544 -3.10 2.26 5.86
C MET A 544 -3.89 3.46 5.31
N PRO A 545 -3.35 4.68 5.42
CA PRO A 545 -3.92 5.83 4.74
C PRO A 545 -3.91 5.58 3.22
N ARG A 546 -5.03 5.94 2.56
CA ARG A 546 -5.17 5.85 1.10
C ARG A 546 -4.42 6.96 0.39
#